data_AF-A0A4Q1EXQ9-F1
#
_entry.id   AF-A0A4Q1EXQ9-F1
#
_cell.length_a   1.000
_cell.length_b   1.000
_cell.length_c   1.000
_cell.angle_alpha   90.00
_cell.angle_beta   90.00
_cell.angle_gamma   90.00
#
_symmetry.space_group_name_H-M   'P 1'
#
loop_
_entity.id
_entity.type
_entity.pdbx_description
1 polymer ?
#
loop_
_entity_poly.entity_id
_entity_poly.type
_entity_poly.pdbx_seq_one_letter_code
_entity_poly.pdbx_strand_id
1 'polypeptide(L)'
;MKTYNFRKNSSLVNYEITTYTHDPLIGITSLTSPSGIKETYKYNSFHRLNKTLDSEGKIKKEYNYNYSQALLFYNTQKSQDFNKTDCTVGYSPASYTYTVPPGIYSSSISQPDADQKAIMDINTNGQLIANQNLTCAPTCPINLYNAISASYMNIYSAGNKVNFQLKFNSGNVVQWSNGASIGTIQGDCKPGQWRTIHYNEPNSNSVWEIKIDPIGNVQAKLLSGFVPNTINFQFEFYK
;
A
#
# COMPACT_ATOMS: atom_id res chain seq x y z
N MET A 1 29.10 -48.54 26.43
CA MET A 1 30.18 -49.56 26.53
C MET A 1 31.01 -49.26 27.78
N LYS A 2 31.10 -50.16 28.76
CA LYS A 2 31.87 -49.92 30.00
C LYS A 2 33.37 -49.97 29.70
N THR A 3 34.01 -48.80 29.55
CA THR A 3 35.44 -48.62 29.22
C THR A 3 36.41 -49.06 30.31
N TYR A 4 35.92 -49.32 31.52
CA TYR A 4 36.73 -49.71 32.68
C TYR A 4 37.58 -50.97 32.47
N ASN A 5 37.13 -51.89 31.60
CA ASN A 5 37.82 -53.16 31.37
C ASN A 5 38.96 -53.08 30.34
N PHE A 6 38.98 -52.08 29.45
CA PHE A 6 39.96 -52.06 28.37
C PHE A 6 41.36 -51.66 28.84
N ARG A 7 41.46 -50.64 29.71
CA ARG A 7 42.74 -50.21 30.32
C ARG A 7 43.33 -51.23 31.29
N LYS A 8 42.51 -52.11 31.85
CA LYS A 8 42.92 -53.14 32.81
C LYS A 8 43.31 -54.46 32.14
N ASN A 9 43.30 -54.51 30.81
CA ASN A 9 43.67 -55.69 30.06
C ASN A 9 45.21 -55.88 30.09
N SER A 10 45.66 -56.98 30.68
CA SER A 10 47.08 -57.32 30.82
C SER A 10 47.83 -57.39 29.48
N SER A 11 47.14 -57.73 28.39
CA SER A 11 47.74 -57.79 27.05
C SER A 11 48.02 -56.42 26.44
N LEU A 12 47.51 -55.34 27.04
CA LEU A 12 47.63 -53.98 26.52
C LEU A 12 48.54 -53.08 27.38
N VAL A 13 49.27 -53.66 28.35
CA VAL A 13 50.06 -52.92 29.36
C VAL A 13 51.14 -52.01 28.75
N ASN A 14 51.65 -52.35 27.56
CA ASN A 14 52.70 -51.60 26.87
C ASN A 14 52.16 -50.55 25.87
N TYR A 15 50.86 -50.27 25.88
CA TYR A 15 50.22 -49.32 24.97
C TYR A 15 49.64 -48.12 25.71
N GLU A 16 49.83 -46.93 25.13
CA GLU A 16 49.21 -45.71 25.63
C GLU A 16 47.73 -45.65 25.25
N ILE A 17 46.84 -45.71 26.24
CA ILE A 17 45.38 -45.73 26.02
C ILE A 17 44.75 -44.45 26.55
N THR A 18 44.11 -43.70 25.65
CA THR A 18 43.23 -42.58 26.00
C THR A 18 41.77 -43.02 25.91
N THR A 19 40.94 -42.61 26.86
CA THR A 19 39.52 -42.99 26.87
C THR A 19 38.64 -41.74 26.93
N TYR A 20 37.56 -41.77 26.16
CA TYR A 20 36.58 -40.70 26.08
C TYR A 20 35.21 -41.23 26.50
N THR A 21 34.50 -40.48 27.34
CA THR A 21 33.08 -40.69 27.62
C THR A 21 32.32 -39.58 26.93
N HIS A 22 31.19 -39.92 26.31
CA HIS A 22 30.36 -38.99 25.56
C HIS A 22 28.93 -38.99 26.11
N ASP A 23 28.28 -37.85 25.97
CA ASP A 23 26.84 -37.72 26.04
C ASP A 23 26.31 -37.56 24.61
N PRO A 24 25.42 -38.44 24.11
CA PRO A 24 24.92 -38.38 22.74
C PRO A 24 24.41 -36.99 22.35
N LEU A 25 24.76 -36.53 21.14
CA LEU A 25 24.39 -35.22 20.58
C LEU A 25 24.96 -33.99 21.30
N ILE A 26 25.71 -34.16 22.40
CA ILE A 26 26.28 -33.06 23.18
C ILE A 26 27.79 -33.00 23.02
N GLY A 27 28.48 -34.09 23.33
CA GLY A 27 29.94 -34.17 23.19
C GLY A 27 30.64 -34.99 24.26
N ILE A 28 31.97 -34.87 24.34
CA ILE A 28 32.81 -35.55 25.33
C ILE A 28 32.52 -35.01 26.73
N THR A 29 32.17 -35.85 27.69
CA THR A 29 31.96 -35.48 29.10
C THR A 29 33.18 -35.74 29.96
N SER A 30 34.04 -36.68 29.58
CA SER A 30 35.33 -36.86 30.23
C SER A 30 36.37 -37.48 29.30
N LEU A 31 37.61 -37.05 29.46
CA LEU A 31 38.80 -37.61 28.86
C LEU A 31 39.67 -38.19 29.97
N THR A 32 40.28 -39.34 29.75
CA THR A 32 41.34 -39.85 30.62
C THR A 32 42.58 -40.08 29.77
N SER A 33 43.73 -39.53 30.14
CA SER A 33 45.01 -39.69 29.43
C SER A 33 45.62 -41.08 29.66
N PRO A 34 46.69 -41.49 28.95
CA PRO A 34 47.41 -42.73 29.23
C PRO A 34 47.94 -42.81 30.67
N SER A 35 48.37 -41.68 31.23
CA SER A 35 48.81 -41.56 32.62
C SER A 35 47.69 -41.70 33.68
N GLY A 36 46.44 -41.87 33.25
CA GLY A 36 45.29 -42.03 34.13
C GLY A 36 44.68 -40.72 34.65
N ILE A 37 45.23 -39.57 34.25
CA ILE A 37 44.70 -38.25 34.63
C ILE A 37 43.39 -38.01 33.89
N LYS A 38 42.34 -37.66 34.64
CA LYS A 38 41.00 -37.39 34.11
C LYS A 38 40.77 -35.88 33.96
N GLU A 39 40.25 -35.47 32.81
CA GLU A 39 39.69 -34.15 32.56
C GLU A 39 38.18 -34.28 32.34
N THR A 40 37.40 -33.37 32.93
CA THR A 40 35.93 -33.37 32.83
C THR A 40 35.45 -32.16 32.05
N TYR A 41 34.53 -32.35 31.13
CA TYR A 41 33.97 -31.31 30.27
C TYR A 41 32.52 -31.07 30.67
N LYS A 42 32.16 -29.81 30.93
CA LYS A 42 30.82 -29.41 31.33
C LYS A 42 30.24 -28.49 30.28
N TYR A 43 28.99 -28.74 29.91
CA TYR A 43 28.26 -27.98 28.90
C TYR A 43 27.19 -27.11 29.57
N ASN A 44 26.84 -25.99 28.94
CA ASN A 44 25.68 -25.20 29.35
C ASN A 44 24.35 -25.80 28.83
N SER A 45 23.23 -25.17 29.16
CA SER A 45 21.89 -25.60 28.73
C SER A 45 21.67 -25.62 27.21
N PHE A 46 22.51 -24.92 26.44
CA PHE A 46 22.51 -24.92 24.98
C PHE A 46 23.46 -25.96 24.38
N HIS A 47 23.93 -26.93 25.17
CA HIS A 47 24.86 -27.98 24.77
C HIS A 47 26.22 -27.47 24.24
N ARG A 48 26.69 -26.31 24.70
CA ARG A 48 28.01 -25.74 24.37
C ARG A 48 28.98 -25.89 25.53
N LEU A 49 30.28 -26.10 25.24
CA LEU A 49 31.31 -26.29 26.26
C LEU A 49 31.41 -25.06 27.17
N ASN A 50 31.03 -25.19 28.44
CA ASN A 50 31.07 -24.11 29.42
C ASN A 50 32.39 -24.09 30.19
N LYS A 51 32.90 -25.25 30.61
CA LYS A 51 34.18 -25.34 31.34
C LYS A 51 34.82 -26.71 31.25
N THR A 52 36.14 -26.76 31.40
CA THR A 52 36.90 -27.99 31.64
C THR A 52 37.46 -27.99 33.05
N LEU A 53 37.39 -29.14 33.70
CA LEU A 53 37.84 -29.37 35.07
C LEU A 53 38.99 -30.38 35.07
N ASP A 54 39.98 -30.18 35.92
CA ASP A 54 41.06 -31.13 36.14
C ASP A 54 40.60 -32.37 36.95
N SER A 55 41.55 -33.23 37.32
CA SER A 55 41.28 -34.45 38.09
C SER A 55 40.83 -34.20 39.53
N GLU A 56 41.08 -33.01 40.09
CA GLU A 56 40.65 -32.58 41.42
C GLU A 56 39.29 -31.85 41.36
N GLY A 57 38.74 -31.65 40.17
CA GLY A 57 37.50 -30.90 39.95
C GLY A 57 37.69 -29.39 39.93
N LYS A 58 38.92 -28.87 39.91
CA LYS A 58 39.20 -27.44 39.78
C LYS A 58 39.04 -27.00 38.33
N ILE A 59 38.61 -25.76 38.14
CA ILE A 59 38.42 -25.18 36.81
C ILE A 59 39.79 -24.99 36.14
N LYS A 60 39.96 -25.66 35.00
CA LYS A 60 41.14 -25.51 34.13
C LYS A 60 40.91 -24.48 33.04
N LYS A 61 39.71 -24.47 32.45
CA LYS A 61 39.27 -23.48 31.45
C LYS A 61 37.79 -23.18 31.62
N GLU A 62 37.39 -21.95 31.37
CA GLU A 62 36.01 -21.51 31.35
C GLU A 62 35.75 -20.69 30.08
N TYR A 63 34.59 -20.88 29.47
CA TYR A 63 34.18 -20.28 28.20
C TYR A 63 32.91 -19.47 28.39
N ASN A 64 32.97 -18.20 28.01
CA ASN A 64 31.83 -17.29 27.96
C ASN A 64 31.47 -17.00 26.50
N TYR A 65 30.20 -17.21 26.15
CA TYR A 65 29.68 -17.00 24.81
C TYR A 65 28.85 -15.72 24.79
N ASN A 66 29.40 -14.67 24.20
CA ASN A 66 28.63 -13.45 23.93
C ASN A 66 27.94 -13.60 22.58
N TYR A 67 26.61 -13.56 22.58
CA TYR A 67 25.84 -13.45 21.35
C TYR A 67 25.72 -11.97 21.02
N SER A 68 26.09 -11.56 19.81
CA SER A 68 25.63 -10.27 19.32
C SER A 68 24.11 -10.38 19.18
N GLN A 69 23.39 -9.50 19.88
CA GLN A 69 21.96 -9.36 19.67
C GLN A 69 21.75 -9.08 18.18
N ALA A 70 20.97 -9.92 17.50
CA ALA A 70 20.72 -9.73 16.07
C ALA A 70 20.07 -8.35 15.90
N LEU A 71 20.82 -7.43 15.29
CA LEU A 71 20.31 -6.11 14.96
C LEU A 71 19.25 -6.31 13.87
N LEU A 72 17.99 -6.25 14.28
CA LEU A 72 16.87 -6.21 13.35
C LEU A 72 16.61 -4.76 12.98
N PHE A 73 16.66 -4.48 11.68
CA PHE A 73 16.21 -3.24 11.08
C PHE A 73 14.75 -3.39 10.67
N TYR A 74 13.95 -2.34 10.84
CA TYR A 74 12.50 -2.38 10.68
C TYR A 74 12.05 -1.31 9.73
N ASN A 75 11.22 -1.62 8.74
CA ASN A 75 10.82 -0.65 7.73
C ASN A 75 10.31 0.67 8.32
N THR A 76 10.65 1.76 7.67
CA THR A 76 9.96 3.04 7.85
C THR A 76 8.61 3.01 7.11
N GLN A 77 7.73 3.96 7.40
CA GLN A 77 6.47 4.07 6.66
C GLN A 77 6.75 4.20 5.16
N LYS A 78 6.06 3.40 4.35
CA LYS A 78 6.06 3.51 2.88
C LYS A 78 4.62 3.62 2.40
N SER A 79 4.42 4.40 1.34
CA SER A 79 3.10 4.58 0.75
C SER A 79 3.20 4.84 -0.75
N GLN A 80 2.17 4.47 -1.49
CA GLN A 80 2.04 4.77 -2.90
C GLN A 80 0.56 4.90 -3.28
N ASP A 81 0.27 5.79 -4.21
CA ASP A 81 -1.05 6.00 -4.76
C ASP A 81 -1.30 5.05 -5.95
N PHE A 82 -2.48 4.45 -5.96
CA PHE A 82 -2.95 3.58 -7.04
C PHE A 82 -4.30 4.08 -7.53
N ASN A 83 -4.40 4.27 -8.84
CA ASN A 83 -5.67 4.56 -9.49
C ASN A 83 -6.38 3.25 -9.82
N LYS A 84 -7.70 3.19 -9.62
CA LYS A 84 -8.52 2.07 -10.11
C LYS A 84 -8.41 1.98 -11.64
N THR A 85 -8.20 0.80 -12.22
CA THR A 85 -7.91 0.64 -13.67
C THR A 85 -8.99 -0.07 -14.47
N ASP A 86 -9.99 -0.66 -13.81
CA ASP A 86 -11.09 -1.44 -14.39
C ASP A 86 -12.37 -0.62 -14.60
N CYS A 87 -12.27 0.71 -14.72
CA CYS A 87 -13.43 1.55 -14.97
C CYS A 87 -13.88 1.49 -16.43
N THR A 88 -15.18 1.29 -16.65
CA THR A 88 -15.81 1.36 -17.97
C THR A 88 -15.82 2.79 -18.51
N VAL A 89 -15.95 2.93 -19.83
CA VAL A 89 -16.08 4.24 -20.50
C VAL A 89 -17.21 5.05 -19.84
N GLY A 90 -16.96 6.33 -19.52
CA GLY A 90 -17.91 7.20 -18.81
C GLY A 90 -17.74 7.24 -17.29
N TYR A 91 -16.68 6.64 -16.76
CA TYR A 91 -16.34 6.70 -15.33
C TYR A 91 -14.88 7.14 -15.14
N SER A 92 -14.59 7.95 -14.11
CA SER A 92 -13.24 8.31 -13.70
C SER A 92 -12.71 7.35 -12.63
N PRO A 93 -11.40 7.05 -12.68
CA PRO A 93 -10.76 6.27 -11.64
C PRO A 93 -10.64 7.09 -10.36
N ALA A 94 -11.01 6.49 -9.23
CA ALA A 94 -10.63 7.02 -7.92
C ALA A 94 -9.17 6.62 -7.62
N SER A 95 -8.54 7.36 -6.72
CA SER A 95 -7.18 7.07 -6.23
C SER A 95 -7.24 6.51 -4.81
N TYR A 96 -6.40 5.53 -4.52
CA TYR A 96 -6.23 4.93 -3.20
C TYR A 96 -4.75 4.97 -2.80
N THR A 97 -4.47 5.52 -1.62
CA THR A 97 -3.14 5.50 -1.03
C THR A 97 -2.97 4.22 -0.22
N TYR A 98 -2.21 3.25 -0.74
CA TYR A 98 -1.83 2.08 0.04
C TYR A 98 -0.63 2.45 0.92
N THR A 99 -0.77 2.23 2.23
CA THR A 99 0.25 2.58 3.23
C THR A 99 0.67 1.36 4.02
N VAL A 100 1.97 1.11 4.09
CA VAL A 100 2.61 0.17 5.01
C VAL A 100 3.15 0.98 6.19
N PRO A 101 2.58 0.83 7.41
CA PRO A 101 3.09 1.48 8.62
C PRO A 101 4.55 1.09 8.92
N PRO A 102 5.26 1.85 9.78
CA PRO A 102 6.59 1.45 10.22
C PRO A 102 6.55 0.16 11.06
N GLY A 103 7.59 -0.65 10.98
CA GLY A 103 7.75 -1.85 11.82
C GLY A 103 7.07 -3.13 11.35
N ILE A 104 6.38 -3.11 10.20
CA ILE A 104 5.69 -4.29 9.63
C ILE A 104 6.68 -5.32 9.08
N TYR A 105 7.74 -4.88 8.41
CA TYR A 105 8.78 -5.71 7.81
C TYR A 105 10.10 -5.52 8.53
N SER A 106 10.84 -6.62 8.71
CA SER A 106 12.17 -6.60 9.30
C SER A 106 13.24 -7.17 8.37
N SER A 107 14.50 -6.83 8.68
CA SER A 107 15.68 -7.37 8.03
C SER A 107 16.83 -7.49 9.02
N SER A 108 17.62 -8.56 8.90
CA SER A 108 18.91 -8.70 9.57
C SER A 108 20.06 -8.11 8.75
N ILE A 109 19.79 -7.57 7.56
CA ILE A 109 20.79 -7.03 6.63
C ILE A 109 20.94 -5.53 6.84
N SER A 110 19.86 -4.78 6.63
CA SER A 110 19.88 -3.32 6.72
C SER A 110 18.47 -2.72 6.75
N GLN A 111 18.39 -1.44 7.10
CA GLN A 111 17.16 -0.66 7.03
C GLN A 111 16.59 -0.54 5.60
N PRO A 112 17.39 -0.24 4.56
CA PRO A 112 16.92 -0.27 3.17
C PRO A 112 16.32 -1.60 2.72
N ASP A 113 16.84 -2.74 3.19
CA ASP A 113 16.27 -4.05 2.85
C ASP A 113 14.87 -4.26 3.46
N ALA A 114 14.67 -3.84 4.71
CA ALA A 114 13.35 -3.85 5.34
C ALA A 114 12.37 -2.90 4.62
N ASP A 115 12.84 -1.72 4.24
CA ASP A 115 12.08 -0.75 3.45
C ASP A 115 11.71 -1.31 2.06
N GLN A 116 12.61 -2.04 1.41
CA GLN A 116 12.35 -2.64 0.11
C GLN A 116 11.28 -3.74 0.19
N LYS A 117 11.23 -4.51 1.28
CA LYS A 117 10.13 -5.46 1.54
C LYS A 117 8.78 -4.76 1.66
N ALA A 118 8.73 -3.63 2.37
CA ALA A 118 7.52 -2.81 2.42
C ALA A 118 7.10 -2.29 1.04
N ILE A 119 8.06 -1.84 0.22
CA ILE A 119 7.78 -1.41 -1.16
C ILE A 119 7.30 -2.57 -2.05
N MET A 120 7.87 -3.77 -1.88
CA MET A 120 7.41 -4.95 -2.64
C MET A 120 5.96 -5.33 -2.30
N ASP A 121 5.55 -5.22 -1.03
CA ASP A 121 4.16 -5.41 -0.62
C ASP A 121 3.22 -4.42 -1.32
N ILE A 122 3.57 -3.14 -1.26
CA ILE A 122 2.84 -2.05 -1.92
C ILE A 122 2.69 -2.33 -3.41
N ASN A 123 3.77 -2.70 -4.10
CA ASN A 123 3.74 -2.97 -5.54
C ASN A 123 2.96 -4.24 -5.91
N THR A 124 2.92 -5.23 -5.02
CA THR A 124 2.23 -6.50 -5.25
C THR A 124 0.73 -6.37 -5.00
N ASN A 125 0.34 -5.67 -3.94
CA ASN A 125 -1.03 -5.67 -3.43
C ASN A 125 -1.78 -4.36 -3.70
N GLY A 126 -1.08 -3.24 -3.89
CA GLY A 126 -1.67 -1.91 -3.98
C GLY A 126 -2.73 -1.77 -5.06
N GLN A 127 -2.47 -2.27 -6.28
CA GLN A 127 -3.43 -2.19 -7.37
C GLN A 127 -4.67 -3.06 -7.15
N LEU A 128 -4.51 -4.26 -6.58
CA LEU A 128 -5.63 -5.16 -6.27
C LEU A 128 -6.58 -4.54 -5.25
N ILE A 129 -6.01 -3.95 -4.20
CA ILE A 129 -6.77 -3.26 -3.16
C ILE A 129 -7.46 -2.02 -3.73
N ALA A 130 -6.78 -1.23 -4.56
CA ALA A 130 -7.39 -0.10 -5.25
C ALA A 130 -8.60 -0.53 -6.11
N ASN A 131 -8.48 -1.63 -6.85
CA ASN A 131 -9.57 -2.15 -7.66
C ASN A 131 -10.71 -2.75 -6.81
N GLN A 132 -10.43 -3.37 -5.66
CA GLN A 132 -11.48 -3.94 -4.79
C GLN A 132 -12.24 -2.90 -3.97
N ASN A 133 -11.53 -1.91 -3.42
CA ASN A 133 -12.09 -0.99 -2.42
C ASN A 133 -12.59 0.33 -3.01
N LEU A 134 -12.16 0.69 -4.22
CA LEU A 134 -12.63 1.92 -4.85
C LEU A 134 -13.81 1.66 -5.78
N THR A 135 -14.74 2.59 -5.78
CA THR A 135 -15.80 2.68 -6.78
C THR A 135 -15.39 3.63 -7.88
N CYS A 136 -15.62 3.26 -9.15
CA CYS A 136 -15.49 4.21 -10.25
C CYS A 136 -16.57 5.30 -10.10
N ALA A 137 -16.17 6.56 -10.19
CA ALA A 137 -17.12 7.67 -10.15
C ALA A 137 -17.64 7.93 -11.56
N PRO A 138 -18.95 8.09 -11.79
CA PRO A 138 -19.45 8.38 -13.13
C PRO A 138 -18.96 9.78 -13.53
N THR A 139 -18.18 9.85 -14.60
CA THR A 139 -17.91 11.13 -15.24
C THR A 139 -19.15 11.51 -16.04
N CYS A 140 -19.50 12.78 -16.02
CA CYS A 140 -20.61 13.28 -16.83
C CYS A 140 -20.04 14.12 -17.98
N PRO A 141 -19.33 13.52 -18.96
CA PRO A 141 -18.75 14.31 -20.04
C PRO A 141 -19.85 15.02 -20.83
N ILE A 142 -19.56 16.25 -21.25
CA ILE A 142 -20.41 17.02 -22.16
C ILE A 142 -19.67 17.22 -23.48
N ASN A 143 -20.34 16.88 -24.58
CA ASN A 143 -19.86 17.25 -25.91
C ASN A 143 -20.40 18.65 -26.22
N LEU A 144 -19.54 19.65 -26.16
CA LEU A 144 -19.90 21.04 -26.45
C LEU A 144 -20.16 21.23 -27.94
N TYR A 145 -21.13 22.06 -28.29
CA TYR A 145 -21.31 22.48 -29.68
C TYR A 145 -20.18 23.41 -30.10
N ASN A 146 -19.80 23.39 -31.39
CA ASN A 146 -18.61 24.08 -31.93
C ASN A 146 -18.49 25.58 -31.59
N ALA A 147 -19.61 26.26 -31.30
CA ALA A 147 -19.61 27.68 -30.92
C ALA A 147 -19.22 27.92 -29.43
N ILE A 148 -19.09 26.86 -28.63
CA ILE A 148 -18.81 26.92 -27.19
C ILE A 148 -17.40 26.43 -26.91
N SER A 149 -16.53 27.34 -26.49
CA SER A 149 -15.18 27.00 -25.97
C SER A 149 -15.16 27.13 -24.45
N ALA A 150 -15.11 26.00 -23.76
CA ALA A 150 -15.05 25.99 -22.30
C ALA A 150 -13.63 26.31 -21.79
N SER A 151 -13.58 27.25 -20.85
CA SER A 151 -12.39 27.58 -20.06
C SER A 151 -12.27 26.74 -18.78
N TYR A 152 -13.38 26.16 -18.31
CA TYR A 152 -13.42 25.24 -17.16
C TYR A 152 -14.64 24.32 -17.27
N MET A 153 -14.45 23.04 -16.96
CA MET A 153 -15.51 22.02 -16.93
C MET A 153 -15.30 21.10 -15.73
N ASN A 154 -16.33 20.94 -14.91
CA ASN A 154 -16.37 19.94 -13.85
C ASN A 154 -17.80 19.44 -13.70
N ILE A 155 -18.09 18.29 -14.32
CA ILE A 155 -19.42 17.69 -14.32
C ILE A 155 -19.29 16.24 -13.89
N TYR A 156 -19.94 15.89 -12.79
CA TYR A 156 -19.85 14.57 -12.17
C TYR A 156 -21.17 14.24 -11.46
N SER A 157 -21.41 12.97 -11.20
CA SER A 157 -22.59 12.54 -10.45
C SER A 157 -22.23 11.97 -9.09
N ALA A 158 -23.06 12.28 -8.10
CA ALA A 158 -23.05 11.70 -6.76
C ALA A 158 -24.41 11.02 -6.54
N GLY A 159 -24.46 9.70 -6.75
CA GLY A 159 -25.72 8.96 -6.83
C GLY A 159 -26.57 9.43 -8.02
N ASN A 160 -27.81 9.83 -7.78
CA ASN A 160 -28.73 10.35 -8.81
C ASN A 160 -28.61 11.86 -9.04
N LYS A 161 -27.74 12.56 -8.32
CA LYS A 161 -27.56 14.00 -8.45
C LYS A 161 -26.35 14.30 -9.32
N VAL A 162 -26.51 15.10 -10.36
CA VAL A 162 -25.44 15.58 -11.24
C VAL A 162 -25.07 16.99 -10.83
N ASN A 163 -23.80 17.20 -10.51
CA ASN A 163 -23.19 18.51 -10.35
C ASN A 163 -22.74 19.00 -11.72
N PHE A 164 -23.15 20.19 -12.11
CA PHE A 164 -22.82 20.78 -13.40
C PHE A 164 -22.10 22.12 -13.20
N GLN A 165 -20.81 22.15 -13.54
CA GLN A 165 -20.04 23.38 -13.59
C GLN A 165 -19.37 23.56 -14.96
N LEU A 166 -19.72 24.65 -15.64
CA LEU A 166 -19.24 24.96 -16.98
C LEU A 166 -19.00 26.47 -17.11
N LYS A 167 -17.75 26.84 -17.36
CA LYS A 167 -17.34 28.23 -17.62
C LYS A 167 -16.84 28.39 -19.04
N PHE A 168 -17.44 29.29 -19.82
CA PHE A 168 -17.14 29.45 -21.24
C PHE A 168 -17.36 30.90 -21.70
N ASN A 169 -16.78 31.24 -22.85
CA ASN A 169 -16.96 32.57 -23.46
C ASN A 169 -18.28 32.64 -24.24
N SER A 170 -19.03 33.73 -24.11
CA SER A 170 -20.32 33.93 -24.78
C SER A 170 -20.23 34.34 -26.26
N GLY A 171 -19.06 34.74 -26.73
CA GLY A 171 -18.84 35.58 -27.93
C GLY A 171 -19.18 34.99 -29.30
N ASN A 172 -19.47 33.69 -29.41
CA ASN A 172 -19.82 33.05 -30.70
C ASN A 172 -21.29 32.60 -30.77
N VAL A 173 -22.08 32.86 -29.73
CA VAL A 173 -23.47 32.43 -29.63
C VAL A 173 -24.36 33.65 -29.64
N VAL A 174 -25.18 33.79 -30.68
CA VAL A 174 -25.92 35.03 -30.97
C VAL A 174 -27.41 34.98 -30.60
N GLN A 175 -27.93 33.87 -30.06
CA GLN A 175 -29.38 33.67 -29.82
C GLN A 175 -29.71 33.29 -28.38
N TRP A 176 -29.17 34.04 -27.41
CA TRP A 176 -29.43 33.80 -25.99
C TRP A 176 -30.89 34.01 -25.57
N SER A 177 -31.66 34.87 -26.26
CA SER A 177 -33.09 35.12 -25.97
C SER A 177 -34.03 34.02 -26.43
N ASN A 178 -33.65 33.24 -27.45
CA ASN A 178 -34.46 32.15 -28.02
C ASN A 178 -34.03 30.77 -27.52
N GLY A 179 -32.98 30.71 -26.70
CA GLY A 179 -32.36 29.47 -26.24
C GLY A 179 -31.20 29.08 -27.14
N ALA A 180 -30.00 29.05 -26.56
CA ALA A 180 -28.79 28.61 -27.21
C ALA A 180 -28.40 27.20 -26.80
N SER A 181 -28.02 26.37 -27.76
CA SER A 181 -27.51 25.02 -27.50
C SER A 181 -26.08 25.07 -26.96
N ILE A 182 -25.85 24.44 -25.82
CA ILE A 182 -24.56 24.44 -25.12
C ILE A 182 -23.77 23.17 -25.45
N GLY A 183 -24.42 22.01 -25.36
CA GLY A 183 -23.81 20.72 -25.67
C GLY A 183 -24.73 19.57 -25.27
N THR A 184 -24.20 18.35 -25.34
CA THR A 184 -24.94 17.13 -25.00
C THR A 184 -24.20 16.36 -23.91
N ILE A 185 -24.84 16.17 -22.76
CA ILE A 185 -24.37 15.32 -21.67
C ILE A 185 -24.37 13.87 -22.13
N GLN A 186 -23.29 13.16 -21.84
CA GLN A 186 -23.05 11.78 -22.26
C GLN A 186 -23.20 10.80 -21.10
N GLY A 187 -23.28 9.51 -21.44
CA GLY A 187 -23.31 8.41 -20.48
C GLY A 187 -24.53 8.43 -19.55
N ASP A 188 -24.32 7.93 -18.33
CA ASP A 188 -25.37 7.74 -17.31
C ASP A 188 -25.83 9.04 -16.65
N CYS A 189 -25.34 10.20 -17.08
CA CYS A 189 -25.72 11.50 -16.50
C CYS A 189 -26.87 12.18 -17.25
N LYS A 190 -27.40 11.53 -18.29
CA LYS A 190 -28.61 11.97 -19.00
C LYS A 190 -29.81 11.83 -18.07
N PRO A 191 -30.70 12.84 -18.00
CA PRO A 191 -31.73 12.85 -16.97
C PRO A 191 -32.95 11.97 -17.20
N GLY A 192 -33.07 11.32 -18.36
CA GLY A 192 -34.20 10.47 -18.73
C GLY A 192 -35.56 11.18 -18.79
N GLN A 193 -35.64 12.43 -18.35
CA GLN A 193 -36.78 13.31 -18.20
C GLN A 193 -36.31 14.76 -18.39
N TRP A 194 -37.21 15.65 -18.75
CA TRP A 194 -36.88 17.07 -18.84
C TRP A 194 -36.46 17.64 -17.49
N ARG A 195 -35.40 18.44 -17.49
CA ARG A 195 -34.99 19.28 -16.36
C ARG A 195 -35.02 20.73 -16.80
N THR A 196 -35.54 21.60 -15.94
CA THR A 196 -35.53 23.05 -16.12
C THR A 196 -34.97 23.68 -14.87
N ILE A 197 -33.88 24.41 -15.02
CA ILE A 197 -33.16 25.07 -13.93
C ILE A 197 -33.24 26.57 -14.16
N HIS A 198 -33.67 27.32 -13.15
CA HIS A 198 -33.56 28.78 -13.13
C HIS A 198 -32.27 29.13 -12.38
N TYR A 199 -31.28 29.62 -13.10
CA TYR A 199 -29.95 29.91 -12.56
C TYR A 199 -29.71 31.42 -12.53
N ASN A 200 -29.44 31.95 -11.33
CA ASN A 200 -29.04 33.33 -11.13
C ASN A 200 -27.51 33.40 -11.14
N GLU A 201 -26.92 34.00 -12.17
CA GLU A 201 -25.47 34.08 -12.28
C GLU A 201 -24.92 35.14 -11.31
N PRO A 202 -24.07 34.76 -10.33
CA PRO A 202 -23.71 35.65 -9.22
C PRO A 202 -23.00 36.95 -9.63
N ASN A 203 -22.27 36.96 -10.76
CA ASN A 203 -21.43 38.11 -11.12
C ASN A 203 -22.09 39.10 -12.08
N SER A 204 -23.11 38.67 -12.83
CA SER A 204 -23.79 39.54 -13.82
C SER A 204 -25.22 39.93 -13.46
N ASN A 205 -25.79 39.37 -12.37
CA ASN A 205 -27.23 39.48 -12.06
C ASN A 205 -28.14 38.95 -13.19
N SER A 206 -27.60 38.14 -14.10
CA SER A 206 -28.39 37.56 -15.18
C SER A 206 -29.09 36.29 -14.74
N VAL A 207 -30.35 36.19 -15.15
CA VAL A 207 -31.20 35.03 -14.85
C VAL A 207 -31.32 34.19 -16.11
N TRP A 208 -30.97 32.92 -15.98
CA TRP A 208 -30.92 31.96 -17.07
C TRP A 208 -31.96 30.85 -16.84
N GLU A 209 -32.69 30.49 -17.88
CA GLU A 209 -33.40 29.22 -17.97
C GLU A 209 -32.50 28.21 -18.65
N ILE A 210 -32.15 27.13 -17.95
CA ILE A 210 -31.35 26.03 -18.48
C ILE A 210 -32.27 24.83 -18.62
N LYS A 211 -32.42 24.33 -19.84
CA LYS A 211 -33.21 23.13 -20.14
C LYS A 211 -32.29 22.00 -20.53
N ILE A 212 -32.51 20.84 -19.90
CA ILE A 212 -31.84 19.59 -20.24
C ILE A 212 -32.92 18.60 -20.65
N ASP A 213 -32.84 18.11 -21.89
CA ASP A 213 -33.79 17.14 -22.39
C ASP A 213 -33.48 15.71 -21.89
N PRO A 214 -34.39 14.73 -22.06
CA PRO A 214 -34.18 13.36 -21.61
C PRO A 214 -32.91 12.67 -22.15
N ILE A 215 -32.41 13.09 -23.31
CA ILE A 215 -31.23 12.49 -23.97
C ILE A 215 -29.94 13.27 -23.70
N GLY A 216 -30.01 14.35 -22.91
CA GLY A 216 -28.87 15.10 -22.39
C GLY A 216 -28.54 16.40 -23.13
N ASN A 217 -29.34 16.86 -24.10
CA ASN A 217 -29.07 18.14 -24.75
C ASN A 217 -29.34 19.29 -23.79
N VAL A 218 -28.35 20.16 -23.63
CA VAL A 218 -28.37 21.33 -22.75
C VAL A 218 -28.59 22.58 -23.58
N GLN A 219 -29.63 23.33 -23.25
CA GLN A 219 -29.92 24.64 -23.80
C GLN A 219 -29.98 25.68 -22.68
N ALA A 220 -29.50 26.88 -22.95
CA ALA A 220 -29.60 28.01 -22.02
C ALA A 220 -30.23 29.22 -22.70
N LYS A 221 -31.21 29.82 -22.03
CA LYS A 221 -31.93 31.01 -22.47
C LYS A 221 -31.79 32.10 -21.41
N LEU A 222 -31.41 33.30 -21.83
CA LEU A 222 -31.40 34.48 -20.96
C LEU A 222 -32.86 34.93 -20.75
N LEU A 223 -33.30 34.99 -19.49
CA LEU A 223 -34.62 35.48 -19.11
C LEU A 223 -34.60 36.97 -18.76
N SER A 224 -33.57 37.42 -18.04
CA SER A 224 -33.37 38.82 -17.67
C SER A 224 -31.90 39.13 -17.40
N GLY A 225 -31.50 40.39 -17.52
CA GLY A 225 -30.12 40.84 -17.36
C GLY A 225 -29.39 41.01 -18.70
N PHE A 226 -28.07 40.83 -18.70
CA PHE A 226 -27.23 40.94 -19.89
C PHE A 226 -26.34 39.70 -20.07
N VAL A 227 -25.86 39.44 -21.28
CA VAL A 227 -24.93 38.33 -21.51
C VAL A 227 -23.51 38.78 -21.12
N PRO A 228 -22.89 38.23 -20.06
CA PRO A 228 -21.50 38.56 -19.74
C PRO A 228 -20.55 37.97 -20.79
N ASN A 229 -19.34 38.53 -20.92
CA ASN A 229 -18.29 37.97 -21.80
C ASN A 229 -17.90 36.54 -21.41
N THR A 230 -18.10 36.16 -20.14
CA THR A 230 -17.87 34.82 -19.63
C THR A 230 -19.06 34.39 -18.82
N ILE A 231 -19.66 33.27 -19.20
CA ILE A 231 -20.76 32.63 -18.48
C ILE A 231 -20.17 31.54 -17.60
N ASN A 232 -20.58 31.49 -16.33
CA ASN A 232 -20.22 30.45 -15.38
C ASN A 232 -21.48 29.81 -14.81
N PHE A 233 -21.92 28.71 -15.43
CA PHE A 233 -23.04 27.94 -14.91
C PHE A 233 -22.56 26.98 -13.83
N GLN A 234 -23.20 27.05 -12.67
CA GLN A 234 -22.95 26.15 -11.54
C GLN A 234 -24.28 25.76 -10.91
N PHE A 235 -24.78 24.57 -11.23
CA PHE A 235 -26.05 24.08 -10.73
C PHE A 235 -26.04 22.57 -10.58
N GLU A 236 -27.13 22.03 -10.01
CA GLU A 236 -27.31 20.60 -9.86
C GLU A 236 -28.65 20.19 -10.47
N PHE A 237 -28.72 18.96 -10.99
CA PHE A 237 -29.96 18.35 -11.46
C PHE A 237 -29.98 16.86 -11.14
N TYR A 238 -31.17 16.25 -11.11
CA TYR A 238 -31.27 14.80 -10.93
C TYR A 238 -31.25 14.09 -12.28
N LYS A 239 -30.47 13.02 -12.39
CA LYS A 239 -30.56 12.15 -13.57
C LYS A 239 -31.84 11.31 -13.59
#